data_AF-Q5N806-F1
#
_entry.id   AF-Q5N806-F1
#
_cell.length_a   1.000
_cell.length_b   1.000
_cell.length_c   1.000
_cell.angle_alpha   90.00
_cell.angle_beta   90.00
_cell.angle_gamma   90.00
#
_symmetry.space_group_name_H-M   'P 1'
#
loop_
_entity.id
_entity.type
_entity.pdbx_description
1 polymer ?
#
loop_
_entity_poly.entity_id
_entity_poly.type
_entity_poly.pdbx_seq_one_letter_code
_entity_poly.pdbx_strand_id
1 'polypeptide(L)'
;MAARCPVGVASVLLLIVLVTVASAASGARSGGGGGGGIRELRGGGAGRRVGGRTEVRDVEGDREVQELGRFSVEEHNRRRRSRDCGDVRLEFGRVVAAQRQVVSGLKYYLRVAAAEEGAAGQNGGEPRVFDAVVVVKPWLESRTLLTFAPAADSPNES
;
A
#
# COMPACT_ATOMS: atom_id res chain seq x y z
N MET A 1 -14.44 10.52 41.90
CA MET A 1 -13.80 9.57 40.98
C MET A 1 -13.27 10.35 39.80
N ALA A 2 -11.95 10.38 39.66
CA ALA A 2 -11.23 11.26 38.73
C ALA A 2 -10.57 10.42 37.64
N ALA A 3 -10.67 10.85 36.40
CA ALA A 3 -9.66 10.63 35.38
C ALA A 3 -9.77 11.74 34.33
N ARG A 4 -8.93 12.78 34.51
CA ARG A 4 -8.68 13.84 33.53
C ARG A 4 -7.84 13.22 32.41
N CYS A 5 -8.31 13.24 31.17
CA CYS A 5 -7.48 12.95 30.01
C CYS A 5 -6.78 14.25 29.57
N PRO A 6 -5.43 14.32 29.54
CA PRO A 6 -4.76 15.40 28.85
C PRO A 6 -4.77 15.12 27.35
N VAL A 7 -5.34 16.05 26.59
CA VAL A 7 -5.39 16.07 25.13
C VAL A 7 -3.96 16.31 24.63
N GLY A 8 -3.29 15.24 24.18
CA GLY A 8 -1.97 15.30 23.57
C GLY A 8 -2.00 15.82 22.13
N VAL A 9 -2.34 17.09 21.95
CA VAL A 9 -2.31 17.82 20.65
C VAL A 9 -0.87 18.00 20.12
N ALA A 10 0.14 17.57 20.88
CA ALA A 10 1.56 17.74 20.55
C ALA A 10 2.06 16.92 19.34
N SER A 11 1.31 15.92 18.86
CA SER A 11 1.79 15.05 17.76
C SER A 11 1.33 15.46 16.36
N VAL A 12 0.49 16.50 16.25
CA VAL A 12 -0.02 17.01 14.96
C VAL A 12 0.89 18.07 14.34
N LEU A 13 1.74 18.73 15.12
CA LEU A 13 2.64 19.80 14.61
C LEU A 13 3.93 19.29 13.92
N LEU A 14 4.35 18.03 14.11
CA LEU A 14 5.60 17.52 13.53
C LEU A 14 5.47 17.08 12.06
N LEU A 15 4.24 16.87 11.56
CA LEU A 15 4.00 16.45 10.17
C LEU A 15 3.91 17.60 9.16
N ILE A 16 3.89 18.86 9.60
CA ILE A 16 3.73 20.03 8.72
C ILE A 16 5.08 20.50 8.11
N VAL A 17 6.23 20.02 8.60
CA VAL A 17 7.55 20.56 8.23
C VAL A 17 8.20 19.90 6.99
N LEU A 18 7.64 18.83 6.41
CA LEU A 18 8.28 18.10 5.29
C LEU A 18 7.65 18.30 3.89
N VAL A 19 6.63 19.16 3.75
CA VAL A 19 5.84 19.27 2.50
C VAL A 19 6.40 20.26 1.46
N THR A 20 7.46 21.02 1.73
CA THR A 20 7.71 22.25 0.94
C THR A 20 9.09 22.40 0.29
N VAL A 21 9.76 21.30 -0.12
CA VAL A 21 11.04 21.42 -0.85
C VAL A 21 10.97 20.91 -2.30
N ALA A 22 10.71 21.88 -3.19
CA ALA A 22 11.30 22.09 -4.52
C ALA A 22 11.01 21.08 -5.67
N SER A 23 9.99 21.39 -6.49
CA SER A 23 10.02 21.06 -7.93
C SER A 23 10.63 22.23 -8.71
N ALA A 24 11.89 22.05 -9.13
CA ALA A 24 12.60 22.99 -9.98
C ALA A 24 12.34 22.71 -11.46
N ALA A 25 12.00 23.79 -12.15
CA ALA A 25 12.04 24.07 -13.59
C ALA A 25 12.75 23.06 -14.51
N SER A 26 12.08 22.73 -15.61
CA SER A 26 12.71 22.69 -16.95
C SER A 26 11.62 22.80 -18.00
N GLY A 27 11.43 24.00 -18.53
CA GLY A 27 10.81 24.21 -19.82
C GLY A 27 11.85 24.08 -20.93
N ALA A 28 11.44 23.64 -22.11
CA ALA A 28 11.83 24.20 -23.41
C ALA A 28 11.10 23.47 -24.54
N ARG A 29 10.41 24.27 -25.35
CA ARG A 29 9.76 23.90 -26.61
C ARG A 29 10.82 23.74 -27.69
N SER A 30 10.70 22.74 -28.54
CA SER A 30 11.13 22.71 -29.95
C SER A 30 10.58 21.39 -30.51
N GLY A 31 9.83 21.29 -31.60
CA GLY A 31 9.78 22.11 -32.79
C GLY A 31 10.05 21.18 -34.00
N GLY A 32 8.99 20.85 -34.77
CA GLY A 32 9.06 20.55 -36.20
C GLY A 32 9.51 19.15 -36.68
N GLY A 33 8.59 18.46 -37.36
CA GLY A 33 8.79 18.11 -38.78
C GLY A 33 9.25 16.69 -39.17
N GLY A 34 8.37 15.95 -39.84
CA GLY A 34 8.68 15.36 -41.16
C GLY A 34 9.03 13.86 -41.27
N GLY A 35 8.07 13.07 -41.77
CA GLY A 35 8.23 12.29 -43.02
C GLY A 35 8.86 10.89 -43.01
N GLY A 36 8.10 9.91 -43.53
CA GLY A 36 8.56 8.62 -44.08
C GLY A 36 8.73 7.52 -43.01
N GLY A 37 7.96 6.42 -42.99
CA GLY A 37 7.51 5.58 -44.08
C GLY A 37 8.45 4.40 -44.23
N ILE A 38 8.22 3.31 -43.46
CA ILE A 38 8.29 1.91 -43.91
C ILE A 38 7.96 0.92 -42.78
N ARG A 39 7.06 -0.02 -43.13
CA ARG A 39 7.07 -1.45 -42.79
C ARG A 39 6.78 -1.86 -41.35
N GLU A 40 5.48 -2.08 -41.15
CA GLU A 40 4.89 -3.32 -40.62
C GLU A 40 5.91 -4.42 -40.26
N LEU A 41 6.28 -4.49 -38.98
CA LEU A 41 6.77 -5.69 -38.33
C LEU A 41 5.75 -6.12 -37.28
N ARG A 42 4.87 -7.01 -37.76
CA ARG A 42 4.14 -8.00 -37.01
C ARG A 42 5.03 -8.61 -35.91
N GLY A 43 4.76 -8.23 -34.67
CA GLY A 43 5.50 -8.70 -33.50
C GLY A 43 5.07 -7.98 -32.23
N GLY A 44 3.81 -8.14 -31.82
CA GLY A 44 3.28 -7.63 -30.55
C GLY A 44 3.86 -8.37 -29.34
N GLY A 45 5.17 -8.27 -29.13
CA GLY A 45 5.80 -8.57 -27.86
C GLY A 45 5.62 -7.35 -26.97
N ALA A 46 4.63 -7.38 -26.07
CA ALA A 46 4.48 -6.39 -25.03
C ALA A 46 5.80 -6.28 -24.26
N GLY A 47 6.59 -5.25 -24.56
CA GLY A 47 7.81 -4.94 -23.85
C GLY A 47 7.47 -4.81 -22.38
N ARG A 48 7.88 -5.79 -21.57
CA ARG A 48 7.81 -5.72 -20.11
C ARG A 48 8.44 -4.39 -19.73
N ARG A 49 7.64 -3.44 -19.22
CA ARG A 49 8.15 -2.16 -18.73
C ARG A 49 9.07 -2.48 -17.56
N VAL A 50 10.36 -2.60 -17.85
CA VAL A 50 11.43 -2.86 -16.89
C VAL A 50 11.77 -1.54 -16.22
N GLY A 51 10.94 -1.15 -15.26
CA GLY A 51 11.17 0.07 -14.50
C GLY A 51 9.96 0.40 -13.64
N GLY A 52 10.13 0.33 -12.32
CA GLY A 52 9.11 0.75 -11.35
C GLY A 52 8.78 -0.35 -10.35
N ARG A 53 7.89 -1.27 -10.70
CA ARG A 53 7.42 -2.33 -9.79
C ARG A 53 7.56 -3.69 -10.46
N THR A 54 7.95 -4.70 -9.68
CA THR A 54 8.01 -6.10 -10.11
C THR A 54 6.94 -6.89 -9.37
N GLU A 55 6.08 -7.56 -10.11
CA GLU A 55 5.09 -8.48 -9.55
C GLU A 55 5.76 -9.66 -8.84
N VAL A 56 5.22 -10.02 -7.66
CA VAL A 56 5.56 -11.27 -6.97
C VAL A 56 4.64 -12.35 -7.51
N ARG A 57 5.20 -13.39 -8.13
CA ARG A 57 4.40 -14.42 -8.82
C ARG A 57 3.78 -15.43 -7.85
N ASP A 58 4.52 -15.86 -6.84
CA ASP A 58 4.08 -16.83 -5.85
C ASP A 58 3.68 -16.12 -4.55
N VAL A 59 2.54 -15.43 -4.58
CA VAL A 59 2.10 -14.61 -3.44
C VAL A 59 1.71 -15.48 -2.24
N GLU A 60 1.06 -16.62 -2.48
CA GLU A 60 0.58 -17.51 -1.41
C GLU A 60 1.72 -18.32 -0.79
N GLY A 61 2.72 -18.76 -1.59
CA GLY A 61 3.89 -19.50 -1.10
C GLY A 61 4.99 -18.63 -0.49
N ASP A 62 5.05 -17.33 -0.83
CA ASP A 62 6.03 -16.39 -0.29
C ASP A 62 5.68 -16.00 1.16
N ARG A 63 6.42 -16.60 2.10
CA ARG A 63 6.26 -16.36 3.54
C ARG A 63 6.49 -14.92 3.93
N GLU A 64 7.46 -14.23 3.33
CA GLU A 64 7.76 -12.83 3.63
C GLU A 64 6.55 -11.96 3.26
N VAL A 65 5.97 -12.21 2.09
CA VAL A 65 4.80 -11.46 1.62
C VAL A 65 3.58 -11.69 2.52
N GLN A 66 3.29 -12.94 2.92
CA GLN A 66 2.18 -13.23 3.85
C GLN A 66 2.41 -12.60 5.23
N GLU A 67 3.65 -12.61 5.75
CA GLU A 67 4.01 -11.95 7.00
C GLU A 67 3.86 -10.43 6.93
N LEU A 68 4.23 -9.80 5.82
CA LEU A 68 4.03 -8.37 5.60
C LEU A 68 2.53 -8.03 5.51
N GLY A 69 1.72 -8.91 4.92
CA GLY A 69 0.26 -8.79 4.92
C GLY A 69 -0.32 -8.81 6.33
N ARG A 70 0.06 -9.79 7.15
CA ARG A 70 -0.34 -9.91 8.56
C ARG A 70 0.08 -8.68 9.37
N PHE A 71 1.36 -8.28 9.23
CA PHE A 71 1.89 -7.06 9.86
C PHE A 71 1.06 -5.83 9.51
N SER A 72 0.64 -5.69 8.25
CA SER A 72 -0.15 -4.54 7.80
C SER A 72 -1.50 -4.44 8.52
N VAL A 73 -2.20 -5.56 8.68
CA VAL A 73 -3.49 -5.63 9.39
C VAL A 73 -3.32 -5.36 10.87
N GLU A 74 -2.32 -5.97 11.52
CA GLU A 74 -2.03 -5.76 12.94
C GLU A 74 -1.66 -4.31 13.24
N GLU A 75 -0.82 -3.71 12.41
CA GLU A 75 -0.39 -2.32 12.50
C GLU A 75 -1.57 -1.36 12.31
N HIS A 76 -2.46 -1.64 11.34
CA HIS A 76 -3.68 -0.86 11.14
C HIS A 76 -4.57 -0.89 12.38
N ASN A 77 -4.88 -2.09 12.89
CA ASN A 77 -5.67 -2.29 14.10
C ASN A 77 -5.05 -1.56 15.31
N ARG A 78 -3.72 -1.61 15.46
CA ARG A 78 -3.02 -0.90 16.55
C ARG A 78 -3.15 0.62 16.44
N ARG A 79 -3.02 1.18 15.23
CA ARG A 79 -3.18 2.63 14.98
C ARG A 79 -4.63 3.09 15.20
N ARG A 80 -5.63 2.27 14.85
CA ARG A 80 -7.06 2.56 15.06
C ARG A 80 -7.43 2.58 16.54
N ARG A 81 -6.97 1.59 17.32
CA ARG A 81 -7.19 1.54 18.79
C ARG A 81 -6.68 2.79 19.51
N SER A 82 -5.62 3.42 19.00
CA SER A 82 -5.07 4.64 19.59
C SER A 82 -5.85 5.91 19.21
N ARG A 83 -6.72 5.85 18.21
CA ARG A 83 -7.44 7.03 17.68
C ARG A 83 -8.88 7.08 18.15
N ASP A 84 -9.62 5.96 18.14
CA ASP A 84 -11.05 5.96 18.48
C ASP A 84 -11.51 4.63 19.12
N CYS A 85 -12.41 4.76 20.10
CA CYS A 85 -12.97 3.66 20.91
C CYS A 85 -14.21 3.03 20.24
N GLY A 86 -14.09 2.54 19.00
CA GLY A 86 -15.25 1.94 18.34
C GLY A 86 -15.06 1.37 16.93
N ASP A 87 -13.83 1.27 16.41
CA ASP A 87 -13.63 0.73 15.06
C ASP A 87 -13.54 -0.81 15.09
N VAL A 88 -14.16 -1.46 14.09
CA VAL A 88 -14.19 -2.92 13.98
C VAL A 88 -12.80 -3.41 13.63
N ARG A 89 -12.28 -4.37 14.40
CA ARG A 89 -10.96 -4.94 14.15
C ARG A 89 -10.99 -5.79 12.88
N LEU A 90 -9.91 -5.76 12.11
CA LEU A 90 -9.74 -6.65 10.96
C LEU A 90 -8.92 -7.90 11.34
N GLU A 91 -9.33 -9.05 10.84
CA GLU A 91 -8.61 -10.32 10.88
C GLU A 91 -7.94 -10.58 9.52
N PHE A 92 -6.64 -10.89 9.55
CA PHE A 92 -5.88 -11.20 8.35
C PHE A 92 -6.34 -12.54 7.77
N GLY A 93 -6.72 -12.55 6.49
CA GLY A 93 -6.97 -13.76 5.72
C GLY A 93 -5.72 -14.21 4.97
N ARG A 94 -5.41 -13.54 3.86
CA ARG A 94 -4.23 -13.80 3.00
C ARG A 94 -3.86 -12.58 2.17
N VAL A 95 -2.64 -12.57 1.63
CA VAL A 95 -2.29 -11.67 0.53
C VAL A 95 -2.74 -12.30 -0.78
N VAL A 96 -3.49 -11.54 -1.61
CA VAL A 96 -4.03 -12.00 -2.90
C VAL A 96 -3.21 -11.50 -4.10
N ALA A 97 -2.48 -10.39 -3.94
CA ALA A 97 -1.54 -9.91 -4.94
C ALA A 97 -0.42 -9.12 -4.27
N ALA A 98 0.78 -9.15 -4.84
CA ALA A 98 1.90 -8.38 -4.34
C ALA A 98 2.79 -7.87 -5.47
N GLN A 99 3.30 -6.65 -5.29
CA GLN A 99 4.36 -6.08 -6.11
C GLN A 99 5.47 -5.54 -5.21
N ARG A 100 6.72 -5.64 -5.67
CA ARG A 100 7.91 -5.14 -4.99
C ARG A 100 8.61 -4.07 -5.82
N GLN A 101 9.15 -3.07 -5.16
CA GLN A 101 9.96 -2.01 -5.75
C GLN A 101 11.19 -1.77 -4.87
N VAL A 102 12.37 -1.69 -5.50
CA VAL A 102 13.60 -1.29 -4.81
C VAL A 102 13.58 0.24 -4.61
N VAL A 103 13.86 0.67 -3.39
CA VAL A 103 13.99 2.08 -2.97
C VAL A 103 15.24 2.21 -2.08
N SER A 104 15.30 3.16 -1.14
CA SER A 104 16.19 3.05 0.04
C SER A 104 15.65 1.99 1.03
N GLY A 105 15.45 0.77 0.51
CA GLY A 105 14.83 -0.40 1.14
C GLY A 105 14.11 -1.23 0.10
N LEU A 106 13.12 -2.01 0.53
CA LEU A 106 12.15 -2.68 -0.31
C LEU A 106 10.76 -2.12 -0.01
N LYS A 107 10.07 -1.64 -1.05
CA LYS A 107 8.68 -1.20 -0.95
C LYS A 107 7.77 -2.26 -1.53
N TYR A 108 6.87 -2.76 -0.70
CA TYR A 108 5.84 -3.73 -1.06
C TYR A 108 4.49 -3.02 -1.22
N TYR A 109 3.80 -3.39 -2.30
CA TYR A 109 2.43 -3.02 -2.59
C TYR A 109 1.62 -4.31 -2.52
N LEU A 110 0.79 -4.44 -1.50
CA LEU A 110 0.07 -5.67 -1.17
C LEU A 110 -1.42 -5.44 -1.35
N ARG A 111 -2.12 -6.42 -1.93
CA ARG A 111 -3.57 -6.57 -1.79
C ARG A 111 -3.84 -7.64 -0.76
N VAL A 112 -4.47 -7.25 0.34
CA VAL A 112 -4.70 -8.10 1.51
C VAL A 112 -6.18 -8.36 1.65
N ALA A 113 -6.57 -9.64 1.63
CA ALA A 113 -7.91 -10.07 2.01
C ALA A 113 -7.99 -10.13 3.54
N ALA A 114 -8.90 -9.35 4.13
CA ALA A 114 -9.14 -9.31 5.56
C ALA A 114 -10.65 -9.26 5.85
N ALA A 115 -11.07 -9.89 6.92
CA ALA A 115 -12.46 -9.91 7.38
C ALA A 115 -12.60 -9.08 8.65
N GLU A 116 -13.80 -8.62 8.94
CA GLU A 116 -14.10 -7.97 10.22
C GLU A 116 -14.17 -9.02 11.35
N GLU A 117 -13.53 -8.74 12.49
CA GLU A 117 -13.55 -9.58 13.70
C GLU A 117 -15.00 -9.79 14.13
N GLY A 118 -15.44 -11.05 14.18
CA GLY A 118 -16.82 -11.43 14.49
C GLY A 118 -17.76 -11.60 13.27
N ALA A 119 -17.37 -11.18 12.06
CA ALA A 119 -18.18 -11.40 10.86
C ALA A 119 -18.23 -12.89 10.43
N ALA A 120 -17.22 -13.68 10.82
CA ALA A 120 -17.18 -15.11 10.57
C ALA A 120 -18.31 -15.89 11.29
N GLY A 121 -18.90 -15.31 12.34
CA GLY A 121 -19.90 -15.97 13.17
C GLY A 121 -21.37 -15.65 12.84
N GLN A 122 -21.65 -14.57 12.10
CA GLN A 122 -23.04 -14.07 11.97
C GLN A 122 -23.58 -14.02 10.54
N ASN A 123 -22.74 -14.01 9.50
CA ASN A 123 -23.14 -14.19 8.11
C ASN A 123 -21.87 -14.20 7.25
N GLY A 124 -21.12 -15.31 7.26
CA GLY A 124 -19.98 -15.61 6.39
C GLY A 124 -19.37 -14.40 5.67
N GLY A 125 -18.89 -13.42 6.44
CA GLY A 125 -18.58 -12.10 5.90
C GLY A 125 -17.49 -12.24 4.86
N GLU A 126 -17.83 -11.98 3.60
CA GLU A 126 -16.88 -12.12 2.50
C GLU A 126 -15.66 -11.24 2.81
N PRO A 127 -14.43 -11.78 2.71
CA PRO A 127 -13.25 -11.00 3.03
C PRO A 127 -13.18 -9.79 2.12
N ARG A 128 -13.00 -8.61 2.71
CA ARG A 128 -12.78 -7.36 2.00
C ARG A 128 -11.32 -7.29 1.57
N VAL A 129 -11.05 -6.65 0.44
CA VAL A 129 -9.69 -6.48 -0.07
C VAL A 129 -9.20 -5.07 0.27
N PHE A 130 -7.97 -5.00 0.78
CA PHE A 130 -7.32 -3.76 1.18
C PHE A 130 -6.00 -3.60 0.43
N ASP A 131 -5.72 -2.39 -0.04
CA ASP A 131 -4.41 -2.00 -0.55
C ASP A 131 -3.53 -1.53 0.61
N ALA A 132 -2.39 -2.21 0.78
CA ALA A 132 -1.39 -1.90 1.80
C ALA A 132 -0.03 -1.58 1.16
N VAL A 133 0.66 -0.59 1.73
CA VAL A 133 2.00 -0.21 1.30
C VAL A 133 2.97 -0.29 2.47
N VAL A 134 3.95 -1.18 2.35
CA VAL A 134 4.95 -1.44 3.41
C VAL A 134 6.34 -1.13 2.89
N VAL A 135 7.16 -0.47 3.69
CA VAL A 135 8.59 -0.31 3.43
C VAL A 135 9.39 -1.13 4.43
N VAL A 136 10.27 -1.98 3.92
CA VAL A 136 11.20 -2.81 4.69
C VAL A 136 12.62 -2.28 4.47
N LYS A 137 13.36 -2.12 5.55
CA LYS A 137 14.79 -1.76 5.53
C LYS A 137 15.55 -2.86 6.27
N PRO A 138 16.04 -3.90 5.56
CA PRO A 138 16.68 -5.05 6.21
C PRO A 138 17.88 -4.67 7.06
N TRP A 139 18.67 -3.67 6.64
CA TRP A 139 19.84 -3.17 7.38
C TRP A 139 19.50 -2.41 8.67
N LEU A 140 18.23 -2.15 8.95
CA LEU A 140 17.75 -1.57 10.21
C LEU A 140 16.76 -2.49 10.93
N GLU A 141 16.55 -3.72 10.42
CA GLU A 141 15.52 -4.66 10.92
C GLU A 141 14.14 -3.99 11.05
N SER A 142 13.84 -3.05 10.15
CA SER A 142 12.69 -2.15 10.26
C SER A 142 11.67 -2.43 9.17
N ARG A 143 10.39 -2.48 9.57
CA ARG A 143 9.23 -2.53 8.67
C ARG A 143 8.22 -1.46 9.07
N THR A 144 7.76 -0.69 8.10
CA THR A 144 6.85 0.44 8.33
C THR A 144 5.67 0.39 7.37
N LEU A 145 4.45 0.30 7.92
CA LEU A 145 3.23 0.49 7.15
C LEU A 145 3.03 1.97 6.83
N LEU A 146 3.00 2.31 5.54
CA LEU A 146 2.74 3.67 5.08
C LEU A 146 1.24 3.94 4.90
N THR A 147 0.55 3.00 4.26
CA THR A 147 -0.88 3.14 3.90
C THR A 147 -1.58 1.80 4.04
N PHE A 148 -2.83 1.84 4.49
CA PHE A 148 -3.74 0.69 4.51
C PHE A 148 -5.16 1.24 4.30
N ALA A 149 -5.78 0.91 3.16
CA ALA A 149 -7.08 1.42 2.76
C ALA A 149 -7.85 0.33 1.97
N PRO A 150 -9.19 0.41 1.88
CA PRO A 150 -9.96 -0.46 0.99
C PRO A 150 -9.42 -0.38 -0.44
N ALA A 151 -9.34 -1.51 -1.15
CA ALA A 151 -8.89 -1.51 -2.53
C ALA A 151 -10.01 -0.96 -3.44
N ALA A 152 -9.66 -0.08 -4.38
CA ALA A 152 -10.65 0.65 -5.20
C ALA A 152 -11.55 -0.26 -6.06
N ASP A 153 -11.07 -1.46 -6.41
CA ASP A 153 -11.80 -2.43 -7.23
C ASP A 153 -12.57 -3.47 -6.38
N SER A 154 -12.61 -3.31 -5.05
CA SER A 154 -13.35 -4.21 -4.16
C SER A 154 -14.85 -3.96 -4.31
N PRO A 155 -15.70 -4.98 -4.42
CA PRO A 155 -17.15 -4.82 -4.60
C PRO A 155 -17.90 -4.28 -3.36
N ASN A 156 -17.27 -3.53 -2.46
CA ASN A 156 -17.90 -3.07 -1.21
C ASN A 156 -18.04 -1.54 -1.04
N GLU A 157 -17.92 -0.76 -2.12
CA GLU A 157 -18.21 0.69 -2.10
C GLU A 157 -19.28 1.04 -3.16
N SER A 158 -20.55 1.10 -2.73
CA SER A 158 -21.67 1.80 -3.37
C SER A 158 -22.60 2.32 -2.28
#